data_AF-A0A1F3V643-F1
#
_entry.id   AF-A0A1F3V643-F1
#
_cell.length_a   1.000
_cell.length_b   1.000
_cell.length_c   1.000
_cell.angle_alpha   90.00
_cell.angle_beta   90.00
_cell.angle_gamma   90.00
#
_symmetry.space_group_name_H-M   'P 1'
#
loop_
_entity.id
_entity.type
_entity.pdbx_description
1 polymer ?
#
loop_
_entity_poly.entity_id
_entity_poly.type
_entity_poly.pdbx_seq_one_letter_code
_entity_poly.pdbx_strand_id
1 'polypeptide(L)'
;MIGKDDKNSLLDGLVRKVKEKKIDQKLKNNKAVFKINKEQTRFRVDLGRDLKVLRKVLDLLERANNKEYGRKITFKDLAIWGITKINSKDMKKIQAASMTKMEKVERFFNEYKAKTRGGITLGKFLVKKLNIAQLV
;
A
#
# COMPACT_ATOMS: atom_id res chain seq x y z
N MET A 1 -34.46 -19.81 9.04
CA MET A 1 -33.08 -19.99 9.54
C MET A 1 -32.20 -20.28 8.33
N ILE A 2 -31.34 -19.35 7.93
CA ILE A 2 -30.36 -19.59 6.85
C ILE A 2 -28.98 -19.35 7.47
N GLY A 3 -28.25 -20.46 7.61
CA GLY A 3 -26.93 -20.53 8.21
C GLY A 3 -25.90 -19.79 7.38
N LYS A 4 -25.02 -19.12 8.11
CA LYS A 4 -23.77 -18.53 7.63
C LYS A 4 -22.84 -19.68 7.21
N ASP A 5 -22.03 -19.44 6.18
CA ASP A 5 -20.59 -19.77 6.10
C ASP A 5 -20.16 -20.11 4.67
N ASP A 6 -19.99 -19.08 3.82
CA ASP A 6 -19.30 -19.22 2.52
C ASP A 6 -18.53 -17.94 2.17
N LYS A 7 -17.75 -17.42 3.13
CA LYS A 7 -16.87 -16.24 2.90
C LYS A 7 -15.39 -16.57 2.76
N ASN A 8 -15.00 -17.85 2.88
CA ASN A 8 -13.58 -18.24 2.85
C ASN A 8 -13.09 -18.82 1.52
N SER A 9 -13.92 -18.95 0.49
CA SER A 9 -13.49 -19.53 -0.80
C SER A 9 -12.88 -18.53 -1.81
N LEU A 10 -12.96 -17.21 -1.55
CA LEU A 10 -12.53 -16.18 -2.51
C LEU A 10 -11.09 -15.67 -2.32
N LEU A 11 -10.43 -16.05 -1.23
CA LEU A 11 -9.04 -15.63 -0.95
C LEU A 11 -8.00 -16.61 -1.52
N ASP A 12 -8.40 -17.83 -1.87
CA ASP A 12 -7.48 -18.90 -2.29
C ASP A 12 -6.96 -18.72 -3.73
N GLY A 13 -7.56 -17.82 -4.51
CA GLY A 13 -7.19 -17.55 -5.90
C GLY A 13 -6.13 -16.46 -6.13
N LEU A 14 -5.72 -15.72 -5.08
CA LEU A 14 -4.81 -14.57 -5.20
C LEU A 14 -3.33 -14.90 -4.94
N VAL A 15 -3.03 -16.13 -4.50
CA VAL A 15 -1.66 -16.63 -4.32
C VAL A 15 -1.55 -18.03 -4.92
N ARG A 16 -1.10 -18.15 -6.17
CA ARG A 16 -0.71 -19.46 -6.70
C ARG A 16 0.53 -19.94 -5.94
N LYS A 17 0.35 -20.93 -5.06
CA LYS A 17 1.44 -21.75 -4.51
C LYS A 17 2.06 -22.50 -5.69
N VAL A 18 3.14 -21.94 -6.26
CA VAL A 18 3.97 -22.67 -7.20
C VAL A 18 4.44 -23.94 -6.47
N LYS A 19 4.21 -25.12 -7.06
CA LYS A 19 4.77 -26.37 -6.54
C LYS A 19 6.28 -26.25 -6.63
N GLU A 20 6.91 -25.82 -5.53
CA GLU A 20 8.35 -25.77 -5.38
C GLU A 20 8.89 -27.20 -5.37
N LYS A 21 9.69 -27.53 -6.39
CA LYS A 21 10.69 -28.60 -6.27
C LYS A 21 11.61 -28.21 -5.12
N LYS A 22 11.76 -29.14 -4.16
CA LYS A 22 12.64 -29.02 -3.00
C LYS A 22 14.04 -28.56 -3.43
N ILE A 23 14.44 -27.38 -3.01
CA ILE A 23 15.84 -26.94 -2.94
C ILE A 23 16.04 -26.35 -1.55
N ASP A 24 17.00 -26.93 -0.86
CA ASP A 24 17.40 -26.64 0.52
C ASP A 24 17.97 -25.22 0.71
N GLN A 25 18.06 -24.86 2.00
CA GLN A 25 18.70 -23.68 2.61
C GLN A 25 17.90 -22.37 2.72
N LYS A 26 17.38 -22.18 3.95
CA LYS A 26 17.09 -20.89 4.58
C LYS A 26 18.30 -19.94 4.47
N LEU A 27 18.28 -19.03 3.50
CA LEU A 27 19.06 -17.80 3.55
C LEU A 27 18.17 -16.65 4.06
N LYS A 28 18.42 -16.27 5.32
CA LYS A 28 17.89 -15.07 5.97
C LYS A 28 18.44 -13.83 5.25
N ASN A 29 17.75 -13.33 4.22
CA ASN A 29 17.74 -11.92 3.74
C ASN A 29 17.01 -11.74 2.39
N ASN A 30 15.92 -12.48 2.14
CA ASN A 30 15.12 -12.23 0.95
C ASN A 30 14.26 -10.97 1.15
N LYS A 31 14.81 -9.81 0.79
CA LYS A 31 13.98 -8.64 0.45
C LYS A 31 13.04 -9.11 -0.66
N ALA A 32 11.76 -9.24 -0.35
CA ALA A 32 10.76 -9.66 -1.32
C ALA A 32 10.86 -8.76 -2.55
N VAL A 33 11.34 -9.32 -3.66
CA VAL A 33 11.40 -8.60 -4.93
C VAL A 33 9.96 -8.47 -5.40
N PHE A 34 9.40 -7.25 -5.35
CA PHE A 34 8.05 -6.98 -5.82
C PHE A 34 8.00 -7.20 -7.34
N LYS A 35 7.53 -8.38 -7.78
CA LYS A 35 7.33 -8.70 -9.20
C LYS A 35 5.90 -8.37 -9.61
N ILE A 36 5.75 -7.38 -10.48
CA ILE A 36 4.45 -7.01 -11.05
C ILE A 36 4.05 -8.05 -12.12
N ASN A 37 2.82 -8.55 -12.06
CA ASN A 37 2.26 -9.38 -13.12
C ASN A 37 1.82 -8.48 -14.30
N LYS A 38 2.58 -8.50 -15.39
CA LYS A 38 2.30 -7.69 -16.59
C LYS A 38 1.11 -8.20 -17.41
N GLU A 39 0.64 -9.43 -17.17
CA GLU A 39 -0.49 -10.03 -17.88
C GLU A 39 -1.85 -9.73 -17.20
N GLN A 40 -1.83 -9.10 -16.02
CA GLN A 40 -3.06 -8.78 -15.29
C GLN A 40 -3.87 -7.71 -16.04
N THR A 41 -5.04 -8.10 -16.54
CA THR A 41 -5.96 -7.20 -17.27
C THR A 41 -7.12 -6.68 -16.41
N ARG A 42 -7.46 -7.38 -15.32
CA ARG A 42 -8.60 -7.04 -14.46
C ARG A 42 -8.11 -6.52 -13.10
N PHE A 43 -8.63 -5.36 -12.71
CA PHE A 43 -8.42 -4.76 -11.40
C PHE A 43 -9.79 -4.62 -10.71
N ARG A 44 -9.90 -5.15 -9.49
CA ARG A 44 -11.10 -5.01 -8.65
C ARG A 44 -10.73 -4.18 -7.44
N VAL A 45 -11.55 -3.19 -7.12
CA VAL A 45 -11.37 -2.32 -5.96
C VAL A 45 -12.57 -2.51 -5.05
N ASP A 46 -12.33 -3.01 -3.84
CA ASP A 46 -13.34 -3.10 -2.79
C ASP A 46 -13.20 -1.92 -1.84
N LEU A 47 -14.22 -1.06 -1.82
CA LEU A 47 -14.30 0.12 -0.96
C LEU A 47 -15.21 -0.10 0.26
N GLY A 48 -15.82 -1.28 0.42
CA GLY A 48 -16.77 -1.56 1.50
C GLY A 48 -16.15 -1.46 2.89
N ARG A 49 -14.83 -1.64 3.01
CA ARG A 49 -14.08 -1.53 4.27
C ARG A 49 -13.65 -0.11 4.62
N ASP A 50 -13.64 0.80 3.65
CA ASP A 50 -13.25 2.20 3.84
C ASP A 50 -14.39 3.14 3.38
N LEU A 51 -15.36 3.30 4.27
CA LEU A 51 -16.55 4.10 4.03
C LEU A 51 -16.22 5.57 3.73
N LYS A 52 -15.10 6.09 4.26
CA LYS A 52 -14.68 7.48 4.01
C LYS A 52 -14.23 7.64 2.55
N VAL A 53 -13.43 6.70 2.05
CA VAL A 53 -13.01 6.70 0.65
C VAL A 53 -14.20 6.43 -0.27
N LEU A 54 -15.08 5.49 0.09
CA LEU A 54 -16.30 5.22 -0.67
C LEU A 54 -17.16 6.47 -0.87
N ARG A 55 -17.45 7.22 0.21
CA ARG A 55 -18.22 8.47 0.13
C ARG A 55 -17.57 9.47 -0.84
N LYS A 56 -16.26 9.70 -0.71
CA LYS A 56 -15.53 10.60 -1.61
C LYS A 56 -15.64 10.19 -3.08
N VAL A 57 -15.61 8.89 -3.37
CA VAL A 57 -15.79 8.37 -4.73
C VAL A 57 -17.19 8.63 -5.23
N LEU A 58 -18.22 8.41 -4.41
CA LEU A 58 -19.61 8.68 -4.77
C LEU A 58 -19.85 10.18 -5.03
N ASP A 59 -19.37 11.07 -4.16
CA ASP A 59 -19.48 12.53 -4.33
C ASP A 59 -18.77 13.03 -5.60
N LEU A 60 -17.64 12.41 -5.96
CA LEU A 60 -16.94 12.71 -7.21
C LEU A 60 -17.73 12.24 -8.43
N LEU A 61 -18.34 11.06 -8.36
CA LEU A 61 -19.16 10.53 -9.44
C LEU A 61 -20.42 11.35 -9.68
N GLU A 62 -21.07 11.80 -8.60
CA GLU A 62 -22.24 12.68 -8.69
C GLU A 62 -21.87 13.99 -9.39
N ARG A 63 -20.81 14.66 -8.92
CA ARG A 63 -20.32 15.90 -9.54
C ARG A 63 -19.88 15.72 -10.98
N ALA A 64 -19.16 14.64 -11.29
CA ALA A 64 -18.70 14.38 -12.65
C ALA A 64 -19.85 14.08 -13.62
N ASN A 65 -20.95 13.51 -13.12
CA ASN A 65 -22.14 13.22 -13.91
C ASN A 65 -23.17 14.35 -13.92
N ASN A 66 -22.95 15.45 -13.19
CA ASN A 66 -23.77 16.64 -13.29
C ASN A 66 -23.45 17.40 -14.60
N LYS A 67 -23.96 16.88 -15.72
CA LYS A 67 -23.71 17.39 -17.08
C LYS A 67 -24.90 17.10 -17.98
N GLU A 68 -25.03 17.88 -19.04
CA GLU A 68 -26.17 17.81 -19.97
C GLU A 68 -26.03 16.71 -21.03
N TYR A 69 -24.78 16.38 -21.44
CA TYR A 69 -24.54 15.50 -22.60
C TYR A 69 -23.51 14.39 -22.35
N GLY A 70 -23.57 13.38 -23.22
CA GLY A 70 -22.65 12.25 -23.29
C GLY A 70 -22.95 11.12 -22.30
N ARG A 71 -22.22 10.01 -22.41
CA ARG A 71 -22.46 8.83 -21.57
C ARG A 71 -22.18 9.10 -20.09
N LYS A 72 -22.81 8.31 -19.22
CA LYS A 72 -22.53 8.26 -17.78
C LYS A 72 -21.05 7.98 -17.53
N ILE A 73 -20.44 8.83 -16.70
CA ILE A 73 -19.09 8.68 -16.19
C ILE A 73 -19.11 7.64 -15.08
N THR A 74 -18.26 6.64 -15.22
CA THR A 74 -18.12 5.53 -14.27
C THR A 74 -16.86 5.67 -13.44
N PHE A 75 -16.72 4.86 -12.38
CA PHE A 75 -15.49 4.81 -11.60
C PHE A 75 -14.26 4.47 -12.47
N LYS A 76 -14.44 3.62 -13.49
CA LYS A 76 -13.37 3.29 -14.45
C LYS A 76 -12.84 4.55 -15.14
N ASP A 77 -13.73 5.45 -15.56
CA ASP A 77 -13.35 6.68 -16.25
C ASP A 77 -12.55 7.61 -15.33
N LEU A 78 -13.03 7.79 -14.09
CA LEU A 78 -12.31 8.56 -13.07
C LEU A 78 -10.94 7.96 -12.74
N ALA A 79 -10.87 6.63 -12.61
CA ALA A 79 -9.62 5.93 -12.29
C ALA A 79 -8.59 6.05 -13.43
N ILE A 80 -9.01 5.84 -14.68
CA ILE A 80 -8.14 6.00 -15.85
C ILE A 80 -7.62 7.43 -15.93
N TRP A 81 -8.50 8.43 -15.79
CA TRP A 81 -8.08 9.82 -15.78
C TRP A 81 -7.11 10.12 -14.64
N GLY A 82 -7.40 9.65 -13.42
CA GLY A 82 -6.55 9.82 -12.25
C GLY A 82 -5.14 9.27 -12.45
N ILE A 83 -5.00 8.09 -13.07
CA ILE A 83 -3.70 7.48 -13.36
C ILE A 83 -2.83 8.41 -14.22
N THR A 84 -3.42 9.13 -15.19
CA THR A 84 -2.67 10.08 -16.05
C THR A 84 -2.12 11.29 -15.30
N LYS A 85 -2.66 11.60 -14.11
CA LYS A 85 -2.27 12.76 -13.31
C LYS A 85 -1.27 12.45 -12.21
N ILE A 86 -0.98 11.17 -11.96
CA ILE A 86 -0.03 10.77 -10.93
C ILE A 86 1.38 11.20 -11.34
N ASN A 87 1.97 12.11 -10.58
CA ASN A 87 3.34 12.58 -10.76
C ASN A 87 4.31 11.92 -9.77
N SER A 88 5.60 12.22 -9.89
CA SER A 88 6.66 11.68 -9.03
C SER A 88 6.50 12.03 -7.54
N LYS A 89 5.94 13.20 -7.22
CA LYS A 89 5.65 13.61 -5.84
C LYS A 89 4.51 12.78 -5.25
N ASP A 90 3.48 12.51 -6.03
CA ASP A 90 2.35 11.69 -5.61
C ASP A 90 2.75 10.22 -5.50
N MET A 91 3.63 9.71 -6.37
CA MET A 91 4.22 8.38 -6.21
C MET A 91 4.96 8.24 -4.87
N LYS A 92 5.75 9.23 -4.46
CA LYS A 92 6.41 9.23 -3.14
C LYS A 92 5.40 9.19 -1.99
N LYS A 93 4.28 9.90 -2.11
CA LYS A 93 3.20 9.88 -1.10
C LYS A 93 2.51 8.51 -1.05
N ILE A 94 2.22 7.91 -2.20
CA ILE A 94 1.61 6.57 -2.28
C ILE A 94 2.52 5.53 -1.62
N GLN A 95 3.81 5.55 -1.95
CA GLN A 95 4.81 4.70 -1.29
C GLN A 95 4.90 4.96 0.22
N ALA A 96 4.80 6.23 0.64
CA ALA A 96 4.79 6.57 2.05
C ALA A 96 3.52 6.10 2.79
N ALA A 97 2.38 6.10 2.10
CA ALA A 97 1.12 5.62 2.64
C ALA A 97 1.10 4.09 2.78
N SER A 98 1.77 3.36 1.90
CA SER A 98 1.85 1.89 1.97
C SER A 98 2.77 1.37 3.07
N MET A 99 3.67 2.19 3.60
CA MET A 99 4.59 1.78 4.68
C MET A 99 3.89 1.70 6.03
N THR A 100 4.20 0.63 6.77
CA THR A 100 3.88 0.47 8.19
C THR A 100 4.62 1.50 9.05
N LYS A 101 4.18 1.65 10.32
CA LYS A 101 4.83 2.56 11.26
C LYS A 101 6.31 2.22 11.47
N MET A 102 6.64 0.93 11.59
CA MET A 102 8.02 0.48 11.78
C MET A 102 8.89 0.71 10.54
N GLU A 103 8.39 0.43 9.35
CA GLU A 103 9.13 0.69 8.11
C GLU A 103 9.43 2.19 7.93
N LYS A 104 8.49 3.06 8.33
CA LYS A 104 8.75 4.51 8.37
C LYS A 104 9.90 4.84 9.32
N VAL A 105 9.89 4.28 10.53
CA VAL A 105 10.96 4.48 11.53
C VAL A 105 12.31 3.97 11.00
N GLU A 106 12.35 2.78 10.41
CA GLU A 106 13.56 2.22 9.82
C GLU A 106 14.08 3.07 8.67
N ARG A 107 13.20 3.57 7.81
CA ARG A 107 13.58 4.49 6.74
C ARG A 107 14.22 5.77 7.30
N PHE A 108 13.59 6.41 8.28
CA PHE A 108 14.16 7.61 8.93
C PHE A 108 15.49 7.32 9.62
N PHE A 109 15.62 6.16 10.27
CA PHE A 109 16.86 5.72 10.90
C PHE A 109 17.97 5.50 9.87
N ASN A 110 17.66 4.83 8.75
CA ASN A 110 18.62 4.60 7.66
C ASN A 110 19.06 5.90 6.99
N GLU A 111 18.14 6.85 6.76
CA GLU A 111 18.46 8.18 6.26
C GLU A 111 19.37 8.96 7.23
N TYR A 112 19.13 8.83 8.54
CA TYR A 112 19.96 9.47 9.57
C TYR A 112 21.35 8.83 9.68
N LYS A 113 21.41 7.50 9.63
CA LYS A 113 22.65 6.72 9.67
C LYS A 113 23.52 7.01 8.45
N ALA A 114 22.93 7.18 7.26
CA ALA A 114 23.66 7.55 6.05
C ALA A 114 24.31 8.95 6.15
N LYS A 115 23.70 9.87 6.90
CA LYS A 115 24.22 11.24 7.10
C LYS A 115 25.21 11.35 8.26
N THR A 116 25.22 10.38 9.17
CA THR A 116 26.05 10.44 10.38
C THR A 116 27.25 9.51 10.24
N ARG A 117 28.47 10.06 10.27
CA ARG A 117 29.70 9.25 10.31
C ARG A 117 29.86 8.67 11.71
N GLY A 118 29.25 7.52 11.94
CA GLY A 118 29.32 6.79 13.20
C GLY A 118 28.23 5.73 13.26
N GLY A 119 28.60 4.51 13.65
CA GLY A 119 27.68 3.38 13.79
C GLY A 119 26.64 3.62 14.88
N ILE A 120 25.60 4.40 14.59
CA ILE A 120 24.48 4.63 15.50
C ILE A 120 23.55 3.44 15.42
N THR A 121 23.13 2.95 16.60
CA THR A 121 22.12 1.91 16.76
C THR A 121 20.72 2.53 16.80
N LEU A 122 19.69 1.76 16.42
CA LEU A 122 18.31 2.23 16.39
C LEU A 122 17.86 2.78 17.76
N GLY A 123 18.25 2.13 18.86
CA GLY A 123 17.96 2.60 20.22
C GLY A 123 18.53 3.99 20.53
N LYS A 124 19.80 4.25 20.20
CA LYS A 124 20.42 5.59 20.37
C LYS A 124 19.74 6.65 19.50
N PHE A 125 19.33 6.28 18.29
CA PHE A 125 18.56 7.18 17.42
C PHE A 125 17.19 7.53 18.00
N LEU A 126 16.46 6.54 18.53
CA LEU A 126 15.14 6.76 19.13
C LEU A 126 15.23 7.59 20.41
N VAL A 127 16.18 7.31 21.31
CA VAL A 127 16.40 8.12 22.53
C VAL A 127 16.68 9.58 22.18
N LYS A 128 17.53 9.82 21.17
CA LYS A 128 17.84 11.17 20.68
C LYS A 128 16.64 11.87 20.04
N LYS A 129 15.80 11.15 19.31
CA LYS A 129 14.63 11.72 18.62
C LYS A 129 13.43 11.95 19.50
N LEU A 130 13.24 11.08 20.50
CA LEU A 130 12.17 11.19 21.50
C LEU A 130 12.57 12.09 22.68
N ASN A 131 13.78 12.65 22.65
CA ASN A 131 14.33 13.53 23.68
C ASN A 131 14.27 12.93 25.10
N ILE A 132 14.43 11.60 25.22
CA ILE A 132 14.36 10.85 26.50
C ILE A 132 15.63 11.07 27.34
N ALA A 133 16.48 12.02 26.96
CA ALA A 133 17.66 12.42 27.72
C ALA A 133 17.23 13.29 28.92
N GLN A 134 16.54 12.68 29.90
CA GLN A 134 16.37 13.09 31.31
C GLN A 134 15.29 12.20 31.93
N LEU A 135 15.64 10.98 32.34
CA LEU A 135 14.88 10.17 33.31
C LEU A 135 15.83 9.13 33.91
N VAL A 136 17.02 9.59 34.30
CA VAL A 136 17.91 8.96 35.27
C VAL A 136 18.57 10.07 36.05
#